data_AF-A0A958RBN4-F1
#
_entry.id   AF-A0A958RBN4-F1
#
_cell.length_a   1.000
_cell.length_b   1.000
_cell.length_c   1.000
_cell.angle_alpha   90.00
_cell.angle_beta   90.00
_cell.angle_gamma   90.00
#
_symmetry.space_group_name_H-M   'P 1'
#
loop_
_entity.id
_entity.type
_entity.pdbx_description
1 polymer ?
#
loop_
_entity_poly.entity_id
_entity_poly.type
_entity_poly.pdbx_seq_one_letter_code
_entity_poly.pdbx_strand_id
1 'polypeptide(L)'
;LAARAEGYTLINVFRTEDQVGLGYNDTRQYPEYSRSSAFDIETQTADQMISAIANSVALRKLAVSSSHGYFLWPNTARSDTLEKVLQWCNDNQIPVLSARDWGVLLRKSTPDPFTNIFPALQNDLDGDDNPDGYILGAGVNYNTTGGVDESAGYRLSLSSPGEVFSVDYLASVEKGLNQLTIWTKGFSGSELTVDVDGAGYGAISSQAVDASVSNWTRHQIEFTVPYSVLGILIQIDLTSHTSGLVEVSGLELRKKP
;
A
#
# COMPACT_ATOMS: atom_id res chain seq x y z
N LEU A 1 19.76 5.59 16.99
CA LEU A 1 18.79 6.03 18.01
C LEU A 1 17.41 5.80 17.44
N ALA A 2 16.58 5.07 18.20
CA ALA A 2 15.44 4.28 17.75
C ALA A 2 14.36 5.07 17.02
N ALA A 3 13.96 4.61 15.83
CA ALA A 3 12.71 4.99 15.17
C ALA A 3 12.23 3.84 14.26
N ARG A 4 11.18 3.16 14.74
CA ARG A 4 10.11 2.44 14.03
C ARG A 4 10.49 1.41 12.97
N ALA A 5 10.53 0.15 13.42
CA ALA A 5 10.59 -1.07 12.63
C ALA A 5 9.17 -1.60 12.31
N GLU A 6 8.32 -0.79 11.67
CA GLU A 6 6.95 -1.18 11.30
C GLU A 6 6.68 -0.86 9.83
N GLY A 7 6.78 -1.87 8.96
CA GLY A 7 6.54 -1.77 7.51
C GLY A 7 7.80 -1.41 6.73
N TYR A 8 8.39 -2.39 6.03
CA TYR A 8 9.59 -2.16 5.22
C TYR A 8 9.24 -2.02 3.74
N THR A 9 9.58 -0.86 3.18
CA THR A 9 9.84 -0.66 1.75
C THR A 9 11.29 -0.94 1.47
N LEU A 10 11.55 -1.32 0.24
CA LEU A 10 12.53 -2.33 -0.04
C LEU A 10 13.04 -1.93 -1.41
N ILE A 11 14.12 -1.15 -1.48
CA ILE A 11 14.63 -0.63 -2.76
C ILE A 11 15.94 -1.35 -3.05
N ASN A 12 15.95 -2.14 -4.12
CA ASN A 12 17.19 -2.74 -4.62
C ASN A 12 17.65 -1.96 -5.86
N VAL A 13 18.69 -1.16 -5.69
CA VAL A 13 19.42 -0.52 -6.78
C VAL A 13 20.69 -1.33 -7.00
N PHE A 14 20.79 -2.01 -8.14
CA PHE A 14 22.04 -2.66 -8.53
C PHE A 14 23.09 -1.59 -8.85
N ARG A 15 24.02 -1.36 -7.92
CA ARG A 15 25.31 -0.72 -8.23
C ARG A 15 26.31 -1.82 -8.56
N THR A 16 26.57 -2.04 -9.84
CA THR A 16 27.52 -3.04 -10.35
C THR A 16 28.94 -2.48 -10.32
N GLU A 17 29.52 -2.35 -9.12
CA GLU A 17 30.99 -2.16 -9.01
C GLU A 17 31.70 -3.42 -8.52
N ASP A 18 31.01 -4.41 -7.94
CA ASP A 18 31.59 -5.71 -7.63
C ASP A 18 30.63 -6.85 -8.02
N GLN A 19 31.13 -7.82 -8.77
CA GLN A 19 30.37 -8.94 -9.29
C GLN A 19 29.65 -9.74 -8.20
N VAL A 20 28.32 -9.59 -8.12
CA VAL A 20 27.39 -10.71 -7.89
C VAL A 20 26.20 -10.51 -8.83
N GLY A 21 26.36 -11.02 -10.05
CA GLY A 21 25.23 -11.21 -10.94
C GLY A 21 24.34 -12.33 -10.40
N LEU A 22 23.08 -12.00 -10.10
CA LEU A 22 21.96 -12.92 -10.30
C LEU A 22 20.98 -12.27 -11.26
N GLY A 23 21.49 -11.96 -12.45
CA GLY A 23 20.66 -11.95 -13.64
C GLY A 23 20.62 -13.36 -14.19
N TYR A 24 19.61 -14.14 -13.84
CA TYR A 24 19.12 -15.17 -14.75
C TYR A 24 17.65 -15.47 -14.52
N ASN A 25 16.90 -15.31 -15.60
CA ASN A 25 15.53 -15.74 -15.77
C ASN A 25 15.56 -17.27 -15.95
N ASP A 26 15.44 -18.04 -14.88
CA ASP A 26 14.96 -19.43 -14.99
C ASP A 26 13.47 -19.45 -14.65
N THR A 27 12.66 -19.28 -15.69
CA THR A 27 11.19 -19.30 -15.64
C THR A 27 10.60 -20.67 -15.32
N ARG A 28 11.40 -21.68 -14.92
CA ARG A 28 10.89 -23.06 -14.74
C ARG A 28 10.84 -23.57 -13.30
N GLN A 29 11.29 -22.82 -12.30
CA GLN A 29 11.25 -23.33 -10.92
C GLN A 29 10.47 -22.52 -9.90
N TYR A 30 10.19 -21.23 -10.13
CA TYR A 30 9.39 -20.43 -9.20
C TYR A 30 8.56 -19.38 -9.95
N PRO A 31 7.37 -19.75 -10.48
CA PRO A 31 6.48 -18.79 -11.18
C PRO A 31 5.97 -17.65 -10.28
N GLU A 32 6.22 -17.72 -8.97
CA GLU A 32 5.69 -16.80 -7.95
C GLU A 32 6.62 -15.59 -7.68
N TYR A 33 7.88 -15.65 -8.13
CA TYR A 33 8.87 -14.55 -8.01
C TYR A 33 9.23 -13.91 -9.36
N SER A 34 8.62 -14.39 -10.44
CA SER A 34 8.82 -13.94 -11.80
C SER A 34 7.64 -13.05 -12.19
N ARG A 35 7.74 -11.71 -12.01
CA ARG A 35 7.38 -10.70 -13.05
C ARG A 35 7.10 -9.24 -12.66
N SER A 36 7.03 -8.78 -11.42
CA SER A 36 6.76 -7.35 -11.19
C SER A 36 7.93 -6.65 -10.51
N SER A 37 8.83 -6.09 -11.31
CA SER A 37 9.55 -4.91 -10.83
C SER A 37 8.52 -3.85 -10.46
N ALA A 38 8.70 -3.20 -9.30
CA ALA A 38 7.86 -2.08 -8.91
C ALA A 38 8.10 -0.88 -9.84
N PHE A 39 9.32 -0.78 -10.38
CA PHE A 39 9.72 0.27 -11.28
C PHE A 39 10.89 -0.15 -12.20
N ASP A 40 11.06 0.57 -13.30
CA ASP A 40 12.07 0.34 -14.33
C ASP A 40 12.91 1.60 -14.55
N ILE A 41 14.18 1.52 -14.14
CA ILE A 41 15.14 2.63 -14.24
C ILE A 41 15.45 3.04 -15.69
N GLU A 42 15.17 2.17 -16.67
CA GLU A 42 15.47 2.44 -18.07
C GLU A 42 14.40 3.25 -18.78
N THR A 43 13.16 3.13 -18.32
CA THR A 43 11.97 3.64 -19.02
C THR A 43 11.17 4.65 -18.22
N GLN A 44 11.37 4.74 -16.91
CA GLN A 44 10.62 5.63 -16.03
C GLN A 44 11.42 6.86 -15.58
N THR A 45 10.69 7.94 -15.28
CA THR A 45 11.24 9.15 -14.66
C THR A 45 11.50 8.93 -13.17
N ALA A 46 12.22 9.86 -12.53
CA ALA A 46 12.43 9.84 -11.09
C ALA A 46 11.10 9.86 -10.32
N ASP A 47 10.16 10.73 -10.72
CA ASP A 47 8.86 10.88 -10.06
C ASP A 47 8.02 9.59 -10.16
N GLN A 48 8.04 8.93 -11.32
CA GLN A 48 7.36 7.63 -11.49
C GLN A 48 7.96 6.54 -10.60
N MET A 49 9.29 6.51 -10.45
CA MET A 49 9.95 5.56 -9.55
C MET A 49 9.66 5.89 -8.09
N ILE A 50 9.70 7.17 -7.72
CA ILE A 50 9.37 7.66 -6.37
C ILE A 50 7.94 7.25 -6.00
N SER A 51 6.97 7.50 -6.88
CA SER A 51 5.57 7.10 -6.65
C SER A 51 5.40 5.59 -6.49
N ALA A 52 6.07 4.79 -7.32
CA ALA A 52 6.04 3.33 -7.19
C ALA A 52 6.65 2.83 -5.86
N ILE A 53 7.72 3.49 -5.40
CA ILE A 53 8.36 3.20 -4.12
C ILE A 53 7.43 3.62 -2.97
N ALA A 54 6.90 4.83 -2.98
CA ALA A 54 5.99 5.38 -1.97
C ALA A 54 4.76 4.49 -1.78
N ASN A 55 4.10 4.10 -2.87
CA ASN A 55 3.02 3.11 -2.86
C ASN A 55 3.45 1.76 -2.29
N SER A 56 4.66 1.29 -2.60
CA SER A 56 5.20 0.06 -2.01
C SER A 56 5.44 0.20 -0.50
N VAL A 57 5.79 1.39 0.01
CA VAL A 57 5.89 1.67 1.45
C VAL A 57 4.55 1.46 2.11
N ALA A 58 3.53 2.16 1.61
CA ALA A 58 2.20 2.12 2.16
C ALA A 58 1.63 0.71 2.18
N LEU A 59 1.85 -0.04 1.09
CA LEU A 59 1.36 -1.42 0.93
C LEU A 59 2.24 -2.47 1.61
N ARG A 60 3.31 -2.06 2.32
CA ARG A 60 4.27 -2.93 3.02
C ARG A 60 4.94 -3.96 2.09
N LYS A 61 5.28 -3.53 0.87
CA LYS A 61 5.82 -4.34 -0.23
C LYS A 61 7.30 -4.12 -0.49
N LEU A 62 7.88 -5.11 -1.17
CA LEU A 62 9.21 -5.04 -1.79
C LEU A 62 9.20 -4.24 -3.10
N ALA A 63 9.90 -3.11 -3.16
CA ALA A 63 10.07 -2.31 -4.39
C ALA A 63 11.36 -2.68 -5.16
N VAL A 64 11.32 -3.75 -5.97
CA VAL A 64 12.48 -4.15 -6.79
C VAL A 64 12.52 -3.36 -8.09
N SER A 65 13.68 -2.79 -8.42
CA SER A 65 13.93 -2.30 -9.77
C SER A 65 14.25 -3.45 -10.72
N SER A 66 13.68 -3.45 -11.92
CA SER A 66 14.24 -4.23 -13.03
C SER A 66 15.15 -3.34 -13.85
N SER A 67 16.35 -3.82 -14.16
CA SER A 67 17.14 -3.30 -15.27
C SER A 67 17.70 -4.46 -16.08
N HIS A 68 17.65 -4.32 -17.39
CA HIS A 68 18.41 -5.16 -18.29
C HIS A 68 19.83 -4.61 -18.23
N GLY A 69 20.81 -5.41 -17.81
CA GLY A 69 22.24 -5.03 -17.78
C GLY A 69 22.83 -4.62 -19.14
N TYR A 70 22.00 -4.39 -20.16
CA TYR A 70 22.35 -3.83 -21.44
C TYR A 70 22.73 -2.35 -21.28
N PHE A 71 24.04 -2.13 -21.24
CA PHE A 71 24.73 -0.87 -21.47
C PHE A 71 24.52 0.20 -20.40
N LEU A 72 25.26 0.02 -19.29
CA LEU A 72 25.90 1.12 -18.55
C LEU A 72 26.99 1.79 -19.44
N TRP A 73 26.59 2.28 -20.61
CA TRP A 73 27.30 3.43 -21.15
C TRP A 73 26.98 4.61 -20.24
N PRO A 74 27.93 5.53 -20.01
CA PRO A 74 27.74 6.69 -19.14
C PRO A 74 26.70 7.62 -19.76
N ASN A 75 25.42 7.27 -19.60
CA ASN A 75 24.30 8.12 -19.91
C ASN A 75 24.01 8.92 -18.65
N THR A 76 24.50 10.16 -18.62
CA THR A 76 24.34 11.09 -17.50
C THR A 76 22.89 11.25 -17.06
N ALA A 77 21.92 11.15 -17.98
CA ALA A 77 20.51 11.25 -17.61
C ALA A 77 20.04 10.10 -16.71
N ARG A 78 20.60 8.88 -16.89
CA ARG A 78 20.25 7.71 -16.06
C ARG A 78 20.88 7.80 -14.67
N SER A 79 22.13 8.30 -14.57
CA SER A 79 22.76 8.55 -13.27
C SER A 79 22.03 9.62 -12.48
N ASP A 80 21.62 10.72 -13.13
CA ASP A 80 20.92 11.83 -12.47
C ASP A 80 19.55 11.39 -11.95
N THR A 81 18.84 10.56 -12.72
CA THR A 81 17.53 10.03 -12.32
C THR A 81 17.68 9.12 -11.10
N LEU A 82 18.67 8.23 -11.11
CA LEU A 82 18.92 7.33 -9.99
C LEU A 82 19.36 8.09 -8.73
N GLU A 83 20.23 9.08 -8.87
CA GLU A 83 20.71 9.90 -7.76
C GLU A 83 19.56 10.65 -7.10
N LYS A 84 18.61 11.20 -7.88
CA LYS A 84 17.39 11.82 -7.35
C LYS A 84 16.55 10.85 -6.52
N VAL A 85 16.32 9.64 -7.03
CA VAL A 85 15.56 8.61 -6.30
C VAL A 85 16.28 8.25 -5.00
N LEU A 86 17.59 7.98 -5.05
CA LEU A 86 18.38 7.63 -3.86
C LEU A 86 18.40 8.76 -2.83
N GLN A 87 18.52 10.01 -3.26
CA GLN A 87 18.46 11.17 -2.38
C GLN A 87 17.08 11.28 -1.71
N TRP A 88 15.99 11.16 -2.48
CA TRP A 88 14.64 11.16 -1.92
C TRP A 88 14.42 10.02 -0.91
N CYS A 89 14.97 8.84 -1.16
CA CYS A 89 14.91 7.72 -0.22
C CYS A 89 15.64 8.05 1.09
N ASN A 90 16.83 8.64 0.99
CA ASN A 90 17.59 9.06 2.15
C ASN A 90 16.84 10.12 2.98
N ASP A 91 16.26 11.12 2.31
CA ASP A 91 15.54 12.23 2.95
C ASP A 91 14.26 11.74 3.65
N ASN A 92 13.61 10.72 3.11
CA ASN A 92 12.42 10.07 3.69
C ASN A 92 12.74 8.86 4.58
N GLN A 93 14.02 8.62 4.89
CA GLN A 93 14.47 7.51 5.73
C GLN A 93 14.05 6.12 5.21
N ILE A 94 13.87 5.97 3.90
CA ILE A 94 13.54 4.70 3.26
C ILE A 94 14.83 3.90 3.04
N PRO A 95 14.95 2.70 3.62
CA PRO A 95 16.19 1.93 3.52
C PRO A 95 16.44 1.43 2.09
N VAL A 96 17.60 1.76 1.56
CA VAL A 96 18.16 1.19 0.33
C VAL A 96 19.23 0.19 0.73
N LEU A 97 18.97 -1.10 0.51
CA LEU A 97 19.87 -2.17 0.95
C LEU A 97 20.11 -3.17 -0.18
N SER A 98 21.23 -3.89 -0.09
CA SER A 98 21.49 -5.03 -0.96
C SER A 98 20.50 -6.16 -0.70
N ALA A 99 20.28 -7.04 -1.69
CA ALA A 99 19.45 -8.23 -1.51
C ALA A 99 19.92 -9.12 -0.34
N ARG A 100 21.23 -9.19 -0.11
CA ARG A 100 21.82 -9.93 1.03
C ARG A 100 21.41 -9.31 2.36
N ASP A 101 21.55 -8.00 2.51
CA ASP A 101 21.26 -7.31 3.76
C ASP A 101 19.76 -7.33 4.07
N TRP A 102 18.91 -7.28 3.04
CA TRP A 102 17.48 -7.53 3.18
C TRP A 102 17.18 -8.94 3.68
N GLY A 103 17.83 -9.97 3.13
CA GLY A 103 17.68 -11.34 3.62
C GLY A 103 18.10 -11.50 5.09
N VAL A 104 19.09 -10.73 5.55
CA VAL A 104 19.49 -10.70 6.96
C VAL A 104 18.45 -9.99 7.82
N LEU A 105 17.94 -8.85 7.37
CA LEU A 105 16.96 -8.04 8.09
C LEU A 105 15.63 -8.80 8.25
N LEU A 106 15.09 -9.34 7.15
CA LEU A 106 13.80 -10.07 7.14
C LEU A 106 13.81 -11.33 8.01
N ARG A 107 14.98 -11.96 8.21
CA ARG A 107 15.11 -13.12 9.11
C ARG A 107 15.23 -12.74 10.58
N LYS A 108 15.60 -11.49 10.88
CA LYS A 108 15.83 -10.99 12.24
C LYS A 108 14.65 -10.20 12.78
N SER A 109 13.78 -9.69 11.91
CA SER A 109 12.56 -9.01 12.33
C SER A 109 11.44 -10.03 12.60
N THR A 110 10.70 -9.80 13.67
CA THR A 110 9.38 -10.42 13.89
C THR A 110 8.39 -9.26 13.97
N PRO A 111 7.57 -9.03 12.93
CA PRO A 111 6.56 -7.98 12.97
C PRO A 111 5.61 -8.19 14.15
N ASP A 112 5.17 -7.10 14.78
CA ASP A 112 4.09 -7.18 15.77
C ASP A 112 2.75 -7.34 15.03
N PRO A 113 2.06 -8.49 15.18
CA PRO A 113 0.82 -8.76 14.46
C PRO A 113 -0.35 -7.86 14.86
N PHE A 114 -0.24 -7.13 15.98
CA PHE A 114 -1.30 -6.30 16.54
C PHE A 114 -1.19 -4.82 16.14
N THR A 115 -0.17 -4.47 15.36
CA THR A 115 0.02 -3.13 14.81
C THR A 115 -0.94 -2.86 13.65
N ASN A 116 -1.32 -1.60 13.45
CA ASN A 116 -2.10 -1.21 12.28
C ASN A 116 -1.24 -1.37 11.02
N ILE A 117 -1.73 -2.16 10.07
CA ILE A 117 -1.05 -2.43 8.81
C ILE A 117 -1.68 -1.68 7.64
N PHE A 118 -2.85 -1.06 7.83
CA PHE A 118 -3.55 -0.34 6.78
C PHE A 118 -2.80 0.94 6.42
N PRO A 119 -2.67 1.30 5.12
CA PRO A 119 -2.08 2.56 4.69
C PRO A 119 -2.71 3.75 5.39
N ALA A 120 -1.91 4.65 5.96
CA ALA A 120 -2.45 5.81 6.66
C ALA A 120 -2.91 6.87 5.64
N LEU A 121 -4.11 7.43 5.82
CA LEU A 121 -4.68 8.42 4.89
C LEU A 121 -3.86 9.71 4.77
N GLN A 122 -3.02 10.03 5.75
CA GLN A 122 -2.18 11.23 5.72
C GLN A 122 -0.80 11.01 5.06
N ASN A 123 -0.48 9.78 4.66
CA ASN A 123 0.81 9.49 4.03
C ASN A 123 0.72 9.84 2.55
N ASP A 124 1.50 10.84 2.15
CA ASP A 124 1.71 11.27 0.77
C ASP A 124 3.22 11.55 0.64
N LEU A 125 4.00 10.48 0.46
CA LEU A 125 5.46 10.54 0.45
C LEU A 125 6.00 11.01 -0.91
N ASP A 126 5.27 10.78 -1.99
CA ASP A 126 5.65 11.24 -3.33
C ASP A 126 5.18 12.67 -3.64
N GLY A 127 4.27 13.23 -2.83
CA GLY A 127 3.83 14.62 -2.89
C GLY A 127 2.87 14.89 -4.03
N ASP A 128 2.07 13.90 -4.41
CA ASP A 128 1.12 13.98 -5.53
C ASP A 128 -0.30 14.44 -5.12
N ASP A 129 -0.43 14.87 -3.85
CA ASP A 129 -1.67 15.28 -3.19
C ASP A 129 -2.69 14.12 -2.99
N ASN A 130 -2.28 12.86 -3.09
CA ASN A 130 -3.10 11.68 -2.79
C ASN A 130 -2.45 10.79 -1.73
N PRO A 131 -3.25 9.99 -1.00
CA PRO A 131 -2.68 9.06 -0.03
C PRO A 131 -2.02 7.86 -0.72
N ASP A 132 -0.78 7.57 -0.36
CA ASP A 132 -0.02 6.43 -0.86
C ASP A 132 -0.74 5.09 -0.57
N GLY A 133 -0.74 4.20 -1.56
CA GLY A 133 -1.31 2.86 -1.46
C GLY A 133 -2.82 2.78 -1.69
N TYR A 134 -3.47 3.91 -1.99
CA TYR A 134 -4.90 3.97 -2.34
C TYR A 134 -5.08 4.14 -3.84
N ILE A 135 -6.04 3.42 -4.40
CA ILE A 135 -6.61 3.69 -5.71
C ILE A 135 -7.96 4.33 -5.46
N LEU A 136 -8.09 5.63 -5.72
CA LEU A 136 -9.33 6.36 -5.45
C LEU A 136 -10.32 6.18 -6.60
N GLY A 137 -11.58 5.92 -6.24
CA GLY A 137 -12.65 5.84 -7.22
C GLY A 137 -12.97 7.19 -7.86
N ALA A 138 -13.66 7.15 -8.99
CA ALA A 138 -14.01 8.36 -9.73
C ALA A 138 -14.95 9.27 -8.91
N GLY A 139 -14.58 10.55 -8.79
CA GLY A 139 -15.38 11.55 -8.07
C GLY A 139 -15.19 11.57 -6.56
N VAL A 140 -14.26 10.77 -6.04
CA VAL A 140 -13.87 10.79 -4.63
C VAL A 140 -13.06 12.05 -4.34
N ASN A 141 -13.40 12.72 -3.24
CA ASN A 141 -12.64 13.86 -2.74
C ASN A 141 -11.84 13.44 -1.51
N TYR A 142 -10.52 13.58 -1.62
CA TYR A 142 -9.59 13.45 -0.51
C TYR A 142 -9.47 14.79 0.22
N ASN A 143 -9.78 14.80 1.52
CA ASN A 143 -9.78 16.00 2.35
C ASN A 143 -8.84 15.79 3.54
N THR A 144 -7.98 16.79 3.79
CA THR A 144 -7.00 16.80 4.89
C THR A 144 -7.58 17.25 6.23
N THR A 145 -8.89 17.54 6.28
CA THR A 145 -9.60 17.99 7.48
C THR A 145 -11.03 17.41 7.54
N GLY A 146 -11.60 17.35 8.75
CA GLY A 146 -12.98 16.94 9.01
C GLY A 146 -13.21 15.43 9.20
N GLY A 147 -12.15 14.63 9.12
CA GLY A 147 -12.06 13.23 9.52
C GLY A 147 -11.95 13.03 11.03
N VAL A 148 -11.72 11.78 11.45
CA VAL A 148 -11.51 11.41 12.85
C VAL A 148 -10.04 11.56 13.27
N ASP A 149 -9.77 11.56 14.57
CA ASP A 149 -8.42 11.75 15.13
C ASP A 149 -7.48 10.60 14.75
N GLU A 150 -7.99 9.37 14.61
CA GLU A 150 -7.20 8.18 14.24
C GLU A 150 -6.56 8.28 12.86
N SER A 151 -7.12 9.10 11.96
CA SER A 151 -6.51 9.44 10.67
C SER A 151 -6.06 10.89 10.61
N ALA A 152 -5.73 11.50 11.75
CA ALA A 152 -5.25 12.88 11.86
C ALA A 152 -6.17 13.92 11.18
N GLY A 153 -7.48 13.66 11.15
CA GLY A 153 -8.48 14.52 10.51
C GLY A 153 -8.64 14.31 9.00
N TYR A 154 -7.92 13.36 8.38
CA TYR A 154 -8.05 13.05 6.95
C TYR A 154 -9.26 12.17 6.67
N ARG A 155 -9.89 12.34 5.51
CA ARG A 155 -11.07 11.58 5.08
C ARG A 155 -11.17 11.50 3.56
N LEU A 156 -11.87 10.47 3.09
CA LEU A 156 -12.35 10.36 1.70
C LEU A 156 -13.86 10.58 1.68
N SER A 157 -14.37 11.16 0.61
CA SER A 157 -15.80 11.47 0.49
C SER A 157 -16.33 11.28 -0.93
N LEU A 158 -17.54 10.77 -1.04
CA LEU A 158 -18.21 10.49 -2.31
C LEU A 158 -19.70 10.86 -2.20
N SER A 159 -20.30 11.33 -3.30
CA SER A 159 -21.69 11.82 -3.35
C SER A 159 -22.62 11.02 -4.26
N SER A 160 -22.15 9.91 -4.80
CA SER A 160 -22.92 9.01 -5.67
C SER A 160 -22.41 7.58 -5.56
N PRO A 161 -23.23 6.55 -5.82
CA PRO A 161 -22.79 5.17 -5.79
C PRO A 161 -21.55 4.92 -6.66
N GLY A 162 -20.65 4.07 -6.17
CA GLY A 162 -19.38 3.74 -6.82
C GLY A 162 -18.27 3.47 -5.81
N GLU A 163 -17.10 3.12 -6.33
CA GLU A 163 -15.91 2.87 -5.53
C GLU A 163 -15.49 4.14 -4.79
N VAL A 164 -15.26 4.01 -3.48
CA VAL A 164 -14.63 5.05 -2.67
C VAL A 164 -13.12 4.90 -2.79
N PHE A 165 -12.61 3.69 -2.57
CA PHE A 165 -11.22 3.36 -2.84
C PHE A 165 -11.01 1.85 -2.86
N SER A 166 -9.86 1.44 -3.40
CA SER A 166 -9.26 0.13 -3.21
C SER A 166 -7.82 0.22 -2.72
N VAL A 167 -7.39 -0.80 -1.99
CA VAL A 167 -6.01 -1.03 -1.55
C VAL A 167 -5.58 -2.38 -2.10
N ASP A 168 -4.77 -2.34 -3.16
CA ASP A 168 -4.42 -3.51 -3.93
C ASP A 168 -3.18 -4.22 -3.39
N TYR A 169 -3.36 -5.49 -3.02
CA TYR A 169 -2.30 -6.36 -2.52
C TYR A 169 -1.64 -5.77 -1.27
N LEU A 170 -2.41 -5.50 -0.22
CA LEU A 170 -1.85 -5.19 1.09
C LEU A 170 -1.09 -6.41 1.63
N ALA A 171 0.23 -6.26 1.75
CA ALA A 171 1.11 -7.30 2.25
C ALA A 171 1.19 -7.29 3.78
N SER A 172 1.91 -8.26 4.36
CA SER A 172 2.09 -8.40 5.81
C SER A 172 0.79 -8.57 6.60
N VAL A 173 -0.30 -8.97 5.94
CA VAL A 173 -1.53 -9.38 6.61
C VAL A 173 -1.34 -10.72 7.31
N GLU A 174 -1.72 -10.74 8.58
CA GLU A 174 -1.59 -11.89 9.46
C GLU A 174 -2.55 -13.02 9.05
N LYS A 175 -2.08 -14.26 9.19
CA LYS A 175 -2.95 -15.43 8.95
C LYS A 175 -3.91 -15.62 10.12
N GLY A 176 -5.10 -16.14 9.82
CA GLY A 176 -6.16 -16.31 10.80
C GLY A 176 -7.06 -15.08 10.93
N LEU A 177 -7.62 -14.88 12.11
CA LEU A 177 -8.62 -13.85 12.37
C LEU A 177 -7.99 -12.45 12.41
N ASN A 178 -8.53 -11.55 11.59
CA ASN A 178 -8.15 -10.14 11.53
C ASN A 178 -9.37 -9.25 11.79
N GLN A 179 -9.10 -8.01 12.16
CA GLN A 179 -10.11 -6.97 12.36
C GLN A 179 -9.73 -5.72 11.56
N LEU A 180 -10.61 -5.34 10.64
CA LEU A 180 -10.62 -4.03 9.97
C LEU A 180 -11.53 -3.08 10.75
N THR A 181 -11.05 -1.88 11.01
CA THR A 181 -11.81 -0.77 11.57
C THR A 181 -11.98 0.29 10.49
N ILE A 182 -13.18 0.83 10.38
CA ILE A 182 -13.51 1.96 9.51
C ILE A 182 -14.47 2.89 10.24
N TRP A 183 -14.26 4.20 10.10
CA TRP A 183 -15.24 5.20 10.51
C TRP A 183 -16.02 5.68 9.30
N THR A 184 -17.33 5.77 9.44
CA THR A 184 -18.23 6.26 8.40
C THR A 184 -19.11 7.38 8.93
N LYS A 185 -19.55 8.26 8.05
CA LYS A 185 -20.72 9.11 8.26
C LYS A 185 -21.34 9.45 6.92
N GLY A 186 -22.60 9.83 6.92
CA GLY A 186 -23.31 10.21 5.72
C GLY A 186 -24.74 10.64 5.98
N PHE A 187 -25.65 10.13 5.18
CA PHE A 187 -27.03 10.55 5.11
C PHE A 187 -27.95 9.34 5.13
N SER A 188 -29.18 9.52 5.62
CA SER A 188 -30.17 8.45 5.74
C SER A 188 -30.27 7.62 4.45
N GLY A 189 -30.19 6.30 4.60
CA GLY A 189 -30.23 5.34 3.49
C GLY A 189 -28.90 5.09 2.79
N SER A 190 -27.81 5.71 3.24
CA SER A 190 -26.47 5.41 2.71
C SER A 190 -25.85 4.17 3.34
N GLU A 191 -25.26 3.32 2.49
CA GLU A 191 -24.59 2.07 2.88
C GLU A 191 -23.33 1.88 2.05
N LEU A 192 -22.25 1.48 2.72
CA LEU A 192 -21.02 1.05 2.08
C LEU A 192 -20.96 -0.48 2.04
N THR A 193 -20.26 -1.04 1.05
CA THR A 193 -19.83 -2.44 1.07
C THR A 193 -18.32 -2.49 1.22
N VAL A 194 -17.85 -3.40 2.06
CA VAL A 194 -16.43 -3.67 2.30
C VAL A 194 -16.13 -5.07 1.83
N ASP A 195 -15.43 -5.14 0.70
CA ASP A 195 -15.00 -6.38 0.09
C ASP A 195 -13.52 -6.62 0.40
N VAL A 196 -13.22 -7.86 0.79
CA VAL A 196 -11.87 -8.35 1.07
C VAL A 196 -11.64 -9.59 0.24
N ASP A 197 -10.65 -9.53 -0.64
CA ASP A 197 -10.25 -10.62 -1.52
C ASP A 197 -8.82 -11.06 -1.21
N GLY A 198 -8.55 -12.36 -1.32
CA GLY A 198 -7.20 -12.88 -1.32
C GLY A 198 -6.58 -12.70 -2.70
N ALA A 199 -5.41 -12.07 -2.78
CA ALA A 199 -4.71 -11.87 -4.05
C ALA A 199 -4.44 -13.21 -4.75
N GLY A 200 -5.18 -13.49 -5.82
CA GLY A 200 -5.13 -14.76 -6.56
C GLY A 200 -5.95 -15.93 -5.96
N TYR A 201 -6.71 -15.69 -4.89
CA TYR A 201 -7.49 -16.71 -4.17
C TYR A 201 -9.00 -16.42 -4.10
N GLY A 202 -9.44 -15.22 -4.54
CA GLY A 202 -10.84 -14.82 -4.58
C GLY A 202 -11.38 -14.29 -3.25
N ALA A 203 -12.70 -14.21 -3.13
CA ALA A 203 -13.37 -13.55 -2.02
C ALA A 203 -13.12 -14.19 -0.65
N ILE A 204 -12.74 -13.36 0.33
CA ILE A 204 -12.57 -13.71 1.74
C ILE A 204 -13.78 -13.21 2.56
N SER A 205 -14.24 -11.98 2.32
CA SER A 205 -15.35 -11.36 3.05
C SER A 205 -16.01 -10.30 2.19
N SER A 206 -17.32 -10.13 2.36
CA SER A 206 -18.10 -9.01 1.82
C SER A 206 -19.11 -8.59 2.89
N GLN A 207 -19.03 -7.35 3.38
CA GLN A 207 -19.85 -6.88 4.49
C GLN A 207 -20.42 -5.50 4.21
N ALA A 208 -21.74 -5.35 4.39
CA ALA A 208 -22.41 -4.07 4.39
C ALA A 208 -22.07 -3.28 5.67
N VAL A 209 -21.80 -1.99 5.53
CA VAL A 209 -21.44 -1.07 6.60
C VAL A 209 -22.36 0.14 6.52
N ASP A 210 -23.09 0.38 7.60
CA ASP A 210 -23.97 1.52 7.71
C ASP A 210 -23.19 2.84 7.59
N ALA A 211 -23.69 3.75 6.77
CA ALA A 211 -23.20 5.12 6.65
C ALA A 211 -24.35 6.12 6.71
N SER A 212 -25.46 5.73 7.35
CA SER A 212 -26.73 6.46 7.28
C SER A 212 -26.86 7.64 8.26
N VAL A 213 -25.85 7.85 9.12
CA VAL A 213 -25.89 8.85 10.19
C VAL A 213 -24.89 9.98 9.96
N SER A 214 -25.25 11.20 10.38
CA SER A 214 -24.45 12.41 10.16
C SER A 214 -23.24 12.54 11.08
N ASN A 215 -23.18 11.76 12.15
CA ASN A 215 -22.04 11.69 13.06
C ASN A 215 -21.13 10.51 12.69
N TRP A 216 -19.84 10.65 12.95
CA TRP A 216 -18.87 9.56 12.78
C TRP A 216 -19.27 8.36 13.63
N THR A 217 -19.39 7.20 12.96
CA THR A 217 -19.66 5.90 13.57
C THR A 217 -18.52 4.95 13.28
N ARG A 218 -18.04 4.26 14.31
CA ARG A 218 -16.94 3.30 14.21
C ARG A 218 -17.48 1.91 13.95
N HIS A 219 -16.97 1.23 12.93
CA HIS A 219 -17.33 -0.13 12.57
C HIS A 219 -16.12 -1.04 12.72
N GLN A 220 -16.38 -2.29 13.11
CA GLN A 220 -15.38 -3.34 13.21
C GLN A 220 -15.85 -4.54 12.37
N ILE A 221 -15.01 -4.93 11.42
CA ILE A 221 -15.26 -5.95 10.42
C ILE A 221 -14.24 -7.04 10.65
N GLU A 222 -14.71 -8.26 10.85
CA GLU A 222 -13.84 -9.41 11.13
C GLU A 222 -13.83 -10.36 9.94
N PHE A 223 -12.65 -10.84 9.58
CA PHE A 223 -12.46 -11.81 8.51
C PHE A 223 -11.26 -12.71 8.79
N THR A 224 -11.26 -13.91 8.22
CA THR A 224 -10.19 -14.89 8.42
C THR A 224 -9.35 -15.01 7.16
N VAL A 225 -8.06 -14.71 7.25
CA VAL A 225 -7.12 -14.82 6.13
C VAL A 225 -6.57 -16.25 6.08
N PRO A 226 -6.80 -17.00 4.97
CA PRO A 226 -6.24 -18.34 4.78
C PRO A 226 -4.71 -18.35 4.73
N TYR A 227 -4.11 -19.47 5.14
CA TYR A 227 -2.64 -19.64 5.12
C TYR A 227 -2.00 -19.52 3.72
N SER A 228 -2.76 -19.80 2.65
CA SER A 228 -2.27 -19.71 1.27
C SER A 228 -2.25 -18.29 0.70
N VAL A 229 -2.97 -17.35 1.31
CA VAL A 229 -3.09 -15.97 0.80
C VAL A 229 -1.82 -15.19 1.14
N LEU A 230 -1.17 -14.58 0.15
CA LEU A 230 0.08 -13.82 0.35
C LEU A 230 -0.15 -12.32 0.66
N GLY A 231 -1.25 -11.77 0.17
CA GLY A 231 -1.73 -10.41 0.40
C GLY A 231 -3.22 -10.32 0.10
N ILE A 232 -3.86 -9.23 0.49
CA ILE A 232 -5.29 -9.03 0.27
C ILE A 232 -5.56 -7.78 -0.55
N LEU A 233 -6.67 -7.77 -1.27
CA LEU A 233 -7.28 -6.57 -1.81
C LEU A 233 -8.42 -6.17 -0.87
N ILE A 234 -8.51 -4.88 -0.55
CA ILE A 234 -9.65 -4.32 0.18
C ILE A 234 -10.27 -3.24 -0.69
N GLN A 235 -11.54 -3.39 -1.01
CA GLN A 235 -12.32 -2.43 -1.78
C GLN A 235 -13.50 -1.93 -0.95
N ILE A 236 -13.73 -0.62 -1.01
CA ILE A 236 -14.85 0.04 -0.33
C ILE A 236 -15.72 0.71 -1.39
N ASP A 237 -16.97 0.29 -1.48
CA ASP A 237 -17.95 0.85 -2.42
C ASP A 237 -19.08 1.53 -1.68
N LEU A 238 -19.55 2.67 -2.18
CA LEU A 238 -20.85 3.22 -1.83
C LEU A 238 -21.91 2.53 -2.68
N THR A 239 -22.65 1.60 -2.07
CA THR A 239 -23.61 0.73 -2.79
C THR A 239 -25.03 1.26 -2.73
N SER A 240 -25.41 1.91 -1.64
CA SER A 240 -26.70 2.56 -1.49
C SER A 240 -26.51 4.02 -1.10
N HIS A 241 -27.23 4.93 -1.77
CA HIS A 241 -27.10 6.37 -1.55
C HIS A 241 -28.40 7.07 -1.90
N THR A 242 -28.82 8.00 -1.05
CA THR A 242 -30.03 8.81 -1.31
C THR A 242 -29.70 10.27 -1.59
N SER A 243 -28.77 10.87 -0.84
CA SER A 243 -28.37 12.27 -0.99
C SER A 243 -27.10 12.57 -0.20
N GLY A 244 -26.50 13.74 -0.45
CA GLY A 244 -25.40 14.28 0.36
C GLY A 244 -24.06 13.54 0.18
N LEU A 245 -23.11 13.83 1.06
CA LEU A 245 -21.78 13.20 1.07
C LEU A 245 -21.76 12.02 2.04
N VAL A 246 -21.22 10.90 1.57
CA VAL A 246 -20.79 9.79 2.42
C VAL A 246 -19.28 9.89 2.58
N GLU A 247 -18.79 9.72 3.79
CA GLU A 247 -17.39 9.92 4.13
C GLU A 247 -16.84 8.73 4.91
N VAL A 248 -15.57 8.43 4.67
CA VAL A 248 -14.80 7.37 5.34
C VAL A 248 -13.51 7.92 5.93
N SER A 249 -13.11 7.41 7.08
CA SER A 249 -11.96 7.90 7.87
C SER A 249 -11.45 6.82 8.84
N GLY A 250 -10.32 7.07 9.51
CA GLY A 250 -9.80 6.21 10.60
C GLY A 250 -9.66 4.72 10.27
N LEU A 251 -9.09 4.40 9.11
CA LEU A 251 -8.92 3.03 8.63
C LEU A 251 -7.79 2.32 9.39
N GLU A 252 -8.08 1.14 9.93
CA GLU A 252 -7.09 0.31 10.61
C GLU A 252 -7.28 -1.17 10.33
N LEU A 253 -6.20 -1.92 10.14
CA LEU A 253 -6.24 -3.38 10.01
C LEU A 253 -5.16 -4.01 10.89
N ARG A 254 -5.54 -5.01 11.67
CA ARG A 254 -4.62 -5.75 12.55
C ARG A 254 -5.12 -7.16 12.82
N LYS A 255 -4.24 -8.03 13.32
CA LYS A 255 -4.65 -9.34 13.83
C LYS A 255 -5.55 -9.16 15.05
N LYS A 256 -6.60 -9.99 15.14
CA LYS A 256 -7.42 -10.06 16.34
C LYS A 256 -6.77 -11.03 17.35
N PRO A 257 -6.58 -10.64 18.62
CA PRO A 257 -6.04 -11.52 19.67
C PRO A 257 -6.84 -12.80 19.89
#